data_AF-A0A6N3UIH7-F1
#
_entry.id   AF-A0A6N3UIH7-F1
#
_cell.length_a   1.000
_cell.length_b   1.000
_cell.length_c   1.000
_cell.angle_alpha   90.00
_cell.angle_beta   90.00
_cell.angle_gamma   90.00
#
_symmetry.space_group_name_H-M   'P 1'
#
loop_
_entity.id
_entity.type
_entity.pdbx_description
1 polymer ?
#
loop_
_entity_poly.entity_id
_entity_poly.type
_entity_poly.pdbx_seq_one_letter_code
_entity_poly.pdbx_strand_id
1 'polypeptide(L)' 'MSGLSLQGCTPPKPVRLGAPIEGYSHTSAAINRFSVNGGGGPNLAPYGYGGGQMCCASLPVKWHPGLTVVVEWEKDPSP' A
#
# COMPACT_ATOMS: atom_id res chain seq x y z
N MET A 1 22.33 42.78 22.56
CA MET A 1 21.37 41.66 22.44
C MET A 1 21.28 41.31 20.97
N SER A 2 22.03 40.32 20.49
CA SER A 2 21.93 39.85 19.11
C SER A 2 21.74 38.34 19.17
N GLY A 3 20.49 37.92 19.00
CA GLY A 3 20.12 36.51 19.01
C GLY A 3 20.34 35.93 17.62
N LEU A 4 21.24 34.95 17.51
CA LEU A 4 21.29 34.07 16.33
C LEU A 4 20.07 33.15 16.38
N SER A 5 19.09 33.39 15.51
CA SER A 5 18.01 32.43 15.27
C SER A 5 18.52 31.31 14.37
N LEU A 6 18.65 30.10 14.92
CA LEU A 6 18.83 28.88 14.14
C LEU A 6 17.55 28.60 13.34
N GLN A 7 17.56 28.91 12.03
CA GLN A 7 16.52 28.42 11.12
C GLN A 7 16.78 26.92 10.86
N GLY A 8 15.98 26.06 11.51
CA GLY A 8 16.00 24.63 11.23
C GLY A 8 15.50 24.33 9.80
N CYS A 9 16.19 23.46 9.08
CA CYS A 9 15.75 23.02 7.75
C CYS A 9 14.47 22.19 7.85
N THR A 10 13.39 22.63 7.22
CA THR A 10 12.20 21.78 7.03
C THR A 10 12.47 20.77 5.92
N PRO A 11 12.25 19.46 6.13
CA PRO A 11 12.36 18.47 5.06
C PRO A 11 11.46 18.82 3.87
N PRO A 12 11.89 18.56 2.63
CA PRO A 12 11.04 18.75 1.47
C PRO A 12 9.78 17.89 1.60
N LYS A 13 8.65 18.42 1.13
CA LYS A 13 7.38 17.68 1.12
C LYS A 13 7.57 16.40 0.28
N PRO A 14 7.14 15.22 0.77
CA PRO A 14 7.28 13.98 0.00
C PRO A 14 6.43 14.06 -1.27
N VAL A 15 6.93 13.46 -2.35
CA VAL A 15 6.17 13.34 -3.62
C VAL A 15 5.34 12.06 -3.68
N ARG A 16 5.67 11.07 -2.85
CA ARG A 16 4.96 9.80 -2.72
C ARG A 16 4.70 9.46 -1.26
N LEU A 17 3.59 8.80 -0.99
CA LEU A 17 3.20 8.31 0.33
C LEU A 17 2.97 6.81 0.28
N GLY A 18 3.16 6.16 1.42
CA GLY A 18 2.74 4.77 1.61
C GLY A 18 1.26 4.74 1.96
N ALA A 19 0.47 4.02 1.16
CA ALA A 19 -0.91 3.70 1.47
C ALA A 19 -1.00 2.28 2.07
N PRO A 20 -1.73 2.09 3.19
CA PRO A 20 -1.98 0.75 3.72
C PRO A 20 -2.78 -0.08 2.71
N ILE A 21 -2.47 -1.38 2.66
CA ILE A 21 -3.10 -2.36 1.78
C ILE A 21 -3.97 -3.28 2.63
N GLU A 22 -5.19 -3.51 2.16
CA GLU A 22 -6.19 -4.34 2.80
C GLU A 22 -6.89 -5.17 1.71
N GLY A 23 -7.24 -6.41 2.00
CA GLY A 23 -7.74 -7.33 0.98
C GLY A 23 -8.99 -8.10 1.40
N TYR A 24 -9.87 -8.30 0.43
CA TYR A 24 -11.09 -9.10 0.52
C TYR A 24 -11.15 -10.02 -0.69
N SER A 25 -11.25 -11.33 -0.47
CA SER A 25 -11.40 -12.33 -1.52
C SER A 25 -12.87 -12.67 -1.70
N HIS A 26 -13.35 -12.69 -2.94
CA HIS A 26 -14.68 -13.20 -3.32
C HIS A 26 -14.58 -14.52 -4.09
N THR A 27 -13.45 -15.22 -3.94
CA THR A 27 -13.20 -16.49 -4.64
C THR A 27 -13.23 -17.66 -3.66
N SER A 28 -13.45 -18.87 -4.18
CA SER A 28 -13.51 -20.09 -3.39
C SER A 28 -12.16 -20.64 -2.93
N ALA A 29 -11.04 -20.05 -3.36
CA ALA A 29 -9.71 -20.46 -2.94
C ALA A 29 -9.02 -19.35 -2.16
N ALA A 30 -7.99 -19.74 -1.41
CA ALA A 30 -7.13 -18.76 -0.76
C ALA A 30 -6.35 -17.94 -1.81
N ILE A 31 -6.06 -16.70 -1.47
CA ILE A 31 -5.06 -15.89 -2.16
C ILE A 31 -3.80 -15.98 -1.32
N ASN A 32 -2.82 -16.73 -1.82
CA ASN A 32 -1.56 -17.01 -1.10
C ASN A 32 -0.72 -15.75 -0.93
N ARG A 33 -0.75 -14.87 -1.93
CA ARG A 33 -0.08 -13.58 -1.92
C ARG A 33 -0.74 -12.61 -2.87
N PHE A 34 -0.69 -11.33 -2.52
CA PHE A 34 -0.94 -10.26 -3.46
C PHE A 34 -0.10 -9.03 -3.15
N SER A 35 0.07 -8.16 -4.14
CA SER A 35 0.79 -6.89 -4.01
C SER A 35 0.08 -5.78 -4.77
N VAL A 36 0.34 -4.54 -4.35
CA VAL A 36 -0.09 -3.32 -5.04
C VAL A 36 1.13 -2.44 -5.24
N ASN A 37 1.51 -2.21 -6.51
CA ASN A 37 2.77 -1.55 -6.88
C ASN A 37 4.00 -2.17 -6.17
N GLY A 38 4.03 -3.50 -6.02
CA GLY A 38 5.08 -4.24 -5.32
C GLY A 38 5.02 -4.21 -3.79
N GLY A 39 4.11 -3.41 -3.19
CA GLY A 39 3.83 -3.46 -1.76
C GLY A 39 2.95 -4.64 -1.41
N GLY A 40 3.36 -5.51 -0.49
CA GLY A 40 2.64 -6.74 -0.14
C GLY A 40 1.37 -6.49 0.69
N GLY A 41 0.32 -7.25 0.38
CA GLY A 41 -0.90 -7.36 1.19
C GLY A 41 -0.92 -8.64 2.04
N PRO A 42 -1.91 -8.78 2.94
CA PRO A 42 -2.08 -9.99 3.75
C PRO A 42 -2.52 -11.20 2.91
N ASN A 43 -2.41 -12.41 3.45
CA ASN A 43 -3.01 -13.60 2.83
C ASN A 43 -4.54 -13.54 2.99
N LEU A 44 -5.29 -14.00 1.99
CA LEU A 44 -6.76 -13.96 2.02
C LEU A 44 -7.35 -15.36 2.04
N ALA A 45 -8.22 -15.64 3.01
CA ALA A 45 -9.01 -16.86 3.03
C ALA A 45 -10.08 -16.87 1.91
N PRO A 46 -10.59 -18.05 1.51
CA PRO A 46 -11.76 -18.16 0.63
C PRO A 46 -12.92 -17.32 1.15
N TYR A 47 -13.54 -16.52 0.26
CA TYR A 47 -14.64 -15.61 0.60
C TYR A 47 -14.37 -14.74 1.85
N GLY A 48 -13.10 -14.40 2.10
CA GLY A 48 -12.64 -13.90 3.39
C GLY A 48 -11.89 -12.58 3.33
N TYR A 49 -11.68 -12.05 4.52
CA TYR A 49 -10.90 -10.84 4.80
C TYR A 49 -9.47 -11.20 5.22
N GLY A 50 -8.50 -10.35 4.85
CA GLY A 50 -7.08 -10.53 5.17
C GLY A 50 -6.66 -10.25 6.62
N GLY A 51 -7.60 -9.93 7.51
CA GLY A 51 -7.35 -9.80 8.96
C GLY A 51 -6.65 -8.51 9.39
N GLY A 52 -6.41 -7.56 8.48
CA GLY A 52 -5.86 -6.25 8.84
C GLY A 52 -5.28 -5.49 7.66
N GLN A 53 -4.76 -4.30 7.98
CA GLN A 53 -3.99 -3.48 7.04
C GLN A 53 -2.51 -3.83 7.12
N MET A 54 -1.88 -4.00 5.95
CA MET A 54 -0.43 -4.23 5.81
C MET A 54 0.20 -3.10 4.99
N CYS A 55 1.38 -2.65 5.39
CA CYS A 55 2.05 -1.52 4.75
C CYS A 55 3.06 -1.98 3.68
N CYS A 56 3.17 -1.35 2.51
CA CYS A 56 2.34 -0.29 1.92
C CYS A 56 2.50 -0.24 0.39
N ALA A 57 1.48 0.25 -0.32
CA ALA A 57 1.59 0.64 -1.72
C ALA A 57 2.17 2.06 -1.84
N SER A 58 3.15 2.26 -2.71
CA SER A 58 3.72 3.59 -2.95
C SER A 58 2.88 4.35 -3.99
N LEU A 59 2.24 5.45 -3.57
CA LEU A 59 1.34 6.26 -4.41
C LEU A 59 1.82 7.72 -4.47
N PRO A 60 1.58 8.45 -5.58
CA PRO A 60 1.87 9.88 -5.63
C PRO A 60 0.95 10.67 -4.70
N VAL A 61 1.47 11.76 -4.12
CA VAL A 61 0.67 12.65 -3.24
C VAL A 61 -0.46 13.34 -3.99
N LYS A 62 -0.24 13.68 -5.26
CA LYS A 62 -1.23 14.36 -6.10
C LYS A 62 -1.92 13.33 -6.99
N TRP A 63 -3.24 13.23 -6.85
CA TRP A 63 -4.08 12.48 -7.77
C TRP A 63 -4.13 13.17 -9.14
N HIS A 64 -4.27 12.37 -10.19
CA HIS A 64 -4.60 12.84 -11.53
C HIS A 64 -5.48 11.80 -12.26
N PRO A 65 -6.24 12.22 -13.28
CA PRO A 65 -6.95 11.28 -14.15
C PRO A 65 -5.98 10.28 -14.79
N GLY A 66 -6.37 9.00 -14.82
CA GLY A 66 -5.55 7.92 -15.37
C GLY A 66 -4.45 7.39 -14.44
N LEU A 67 -4.41 7.82 -13.17
CA LEU A 67 -3.55 7.19 -12.17
C LEU A 67 -3.98 5.74 -11.94
N THR A 68 -3.09 4.79 -12.21
CA THR A 68 -3.32 3.35 -12.04
C THR A 68 -2.34 2.74 -11.05
N VAL A 69 -2.70 1.57 -10.54
CA VAL A 69 -1.81 0.70 -9.77
C VAL A 69 -1.71 -0.65 -10.46
N VAL A 70 -0.58 -1.33 -10.27
CA VAL A 70 -0.40 -2.71 -10.70
C VAL A 70 -0.73 -3.62 -9.53
N VAL A 71 -1.66 -4.54 -9.74
CA VAL A 71 -2.02 -5.57 -8.76
C VAL A 71 -1.51 -6.90 -9.27
N GLU A 72 -0.65 -7.54 -8.49
CA GLU A 72 -0.15 -8.89 -8.76
C GLU A 72 -0.64 -9.81 -7.65
N TRP A 73 -1.09 -11.01 -8.00
CA TRP A 73 -1.64 -11.93 -7.02
C TRP A 73 -1.52 -13.38 -7.48
N GLU A 74 -1.59 -14.29 -6.52
CA GLU A 74 -1.56 -15.72 -6.74
C GLU A 74 -2.71 -16.38 -5.97
N LYS A 75 -3.54 -17.11 -6.72
CA LYS A 75 -4.55 -18.02 -6.17
C LYS A 75 -3.88 -19.31 -5.75
N ASP A 76 -4.36 -19.92 -4.66
CA ASP A 76 -4.01 -21.29 -4.32
C ASP A 76 -4.28 -22.23 -5.52
N PRO A 77 -3.23 -22.89 -6.07
CA PRO A 77 -3.39 -23.82 -7.18
C PRO A 77 -3.98 -25.18 -6.74
N SER A 78 -4.08 -25.46 -5.44
CA SER A 78 -4.59 -26.72 -4.89
C SER A 78 -5.53 -26.48 -3.69
N PRO A 79 -6.71 -25.88 -3.95
CA PRO A 79 -7.68 -25.48 -2.93
C PRO A 79 -8.37 -26.64 -2.20
#